data_AF-A0A662AUP3-F1
#
_entry.id   AF-A0A662AUP3-F1
#
_cell.length_a   1.000
_cell.length_b   1.000
_cell.length_c   1.000
_cell.angle_alpha   90.00
_cell.angle_beta   90.00
_cell.angle_gamma   90.00
#
_symmetry.space_group_name_H-M   'P 1'
#
loop_
_entity.id
_entity.type
_entity.pdbx_description
1 polymer ?
#
loop_
_entity_poly.entity_id
_entity_poly.type
_entity_poly.pdbx_seq_one_letter_code
_entity_poly.pdbx_strand_id
1 'polypeptide(L)'
;MMRSKLFLFVILSMVIITSCEKSIYTERERSLFITPIFDHDVNLDSINTLFDIVVYFDQIYCEDNSAEKWPVLYFDLEKKEIVNPQQGKNILAIGIEPSPCSDMIYEYDFSRILEVVKDGYNLEVEQERIEIDTLYNFVTLQYLNYGKDFRFSADPLNNGIWLIADKNDKLDDLNIYIAQLIEGFVQMAQQYAQIEYGKRIDQLTELEFTKLKNDLVFHLSFKYTEEEEESQIKMGY
;
A
#
# COMPACT_ATOMS: atom_id res chain seq x y z
N MET A 1 -54.43 19.53 10.49
CA MET A 1 -53.39 19.70 9.45
C MET A 1 -51.98 19.99 9.99
N MET A 2 -51.65 19.73 11.27
CA MET A 2 -50.32 20.03 11.86
C MET A 2 -49.43 18.82 12.12
N ARG A 3 -49.95 17.58 12.10
CA ARG A 3 -49.19 16.36 12.43
C ARG A 3 -48.31 15.84 11.28
N SER A 4 -48.67 16.13 10.02
CA SER A 4 -47.92 15.63 8.86
C SER A 4 -46.61 16.38 8.60
N LYS A 5 -46.49 17.64 9.03
CA LYS A 5 -45.26 18.43 8.83
C LYS A 5 -44.17 18.07 9.84
N LEU A 6 -44.54 17.63 11.04
CA LEU A 6 -43.59 17.19 12.06
C LEU A 6 -42.92 15.86 11.68
N PHE A 7 -43.69 14.95 11.06
CA PHE A 7 -43.20 13.63 10.65
C PHE A 7 -42.15 13.73 9.52
N LEU A 8 -42.36 14.62 8.55
CA LEU A 8 -41.39 14.88 7.48
C LEU A 8 -40.09 15.51 8.01
N PHE A 9 -40.17 16.37 9.03
CA PHE A 9 -38.99 17.01 9.61
C PHE A 9 -38.12 16.01 10.40
N VAL A 10 -38.73 15.03 11.09
CA VAL A 10 -38.01 13.96 11.80
C VAL A 10 -37.33 12.99 10.82
N ILE A 11 -37.96 12.67 9.68
CA ILE A 11 -37.34 11.84 8.64
C ILE A 11 -36.18 12.59 7.98
N LEU A 12 -36.35 13.88 7.65
CA LEU A 12 -35.30 14.67 7.03
C LEU A 12 -34.09 14.87 7.97
N SER A 13 -34.33 15.01 9.28
CA SER A 13 -33.25 15.10 10.27
C SER A 13 -32.59 13.74 10.58
N MET A 14 -33.32 12.62 10.51
CA MET A 14 -32.69 11.29 10.54
C MET A 14 -31.82 11.02 9.31
N VAL A 15 -32.24 11.44 8.11
CA VAL A 15 -31.45 11.29 6.88
C VAL A 15 -30.16 12.12 6.91
N ILE A 16 -30.16 13.28 7.56
CA ILE A 16 -28.96 14.12 7.70
C ILE A 16 -27.97 13.54 8.74
N ILE A 17 -28.44 12.76 9.71
CA ILE A 17 -27.57 12.13 10.71
C ILE A 17 -26.97 10.81 10.18
N THR A 18 -27.60 10.15 9.20
CA THR A 18 -27.13 8.87 8.66
C THR A 18 -26.22 8.97 7.43
N SER A 19 -25.92 10.16 6.90
CA SER A 19 -25.06 10.29 5.71
C SER A 19 -23.64 10.80 5.99
N CYS A 20 -23.21 10.85 7.25
CA CYS A 20 -21.77 10.82 7.52
C CYS A 20 -21.33 9.36 7.36
N GLU A 21 -21.03 8.95 6.12
CA GLU A 21 -20.24 7.76 5.87
C GLU A 21 -18.96 7.89 6.70
N LYS A 22 -18.89 7.07 7.75
CA LYS A 22 -17.74 7.07 8.66
C LYS A 22 -16.64 6.32 7.93
N SER A 23 -15.64 7.07 7.44
CA SER A 23 -14.41 6.50 6.88
C SER A 23 -13.88 5.40 7.79
N ILE A 24 -13.46 4.28 7.18
CA ILE A 24 -12.90 3.10 7.88
C ILE A 24 -11.66 3.51 8.68
N TYR A 25 -10.85 4.43 8.12
CA TYR A 25 -9.67 5.00 8.75
C TYR A 25 -9.88 6.45 9.18
N THR A 26 -9.20 6.87 10.26
CA THR A 26 -9.11 8.26 10.69
C THR A 26 -8.30 9.10 9.70
N GLU A 27 -8.46 10.43 9.74
CA GLU A 27 -7.69 11.34 8.90
C GLU A 27 -6.16 11.16 9.08
N ARG A 28 -5.72 10.92 10.33
CA ARG A 28 -4.31 10.66 10.63
C ARG A 28 -3.81 9.37 9.99
N GLU A 29 -4.56 8.27 10.08
CA GLU A 29 -4.18 7.00 9.45
C GLU A 29 -4.12 7.12 7.93
N ARG A 30 -5.10 7.81 7.32
CA ARG A 30 -5.06 8.08 5.88
C ARG A 30 -3.82 8.86 5.46
N SER A 31 -3.35 9.77 6.31
CA SER A 31 -2.15 10.57 6.03
C SER A 31 -0.82 9.81 6.13
N LEU A 32 -0.82 8.53 6.55
CA LEU A 32 0.38 7.68 6.55
C LEU A 32 0.83 7.31 5.13
N PHE A 33 -0.11 7.20 4.19
CA PHE A 33 0.15 6.73 2.82
C PHE A 33 0.60 7.84 1.87
N ILE A 34 0.58 9.09 2.34
CA ILE A 34 1.03 10.27 1.58
C ILE A 34 2.41 10.68 2.10
N THR A 35 3.43 10.53 1.26
CA THR A 35 4.71 11.22 1.42
C THR A 35 4.64 12.59 0.71
N PRO A 36 5.45 13.59 1.11
CA PRO A 36 5.43 14.91 0.50
C PRO A 36 5.94 14.97 -0.96
N ILE A 37 6.39 13.84 -1.51
CA ILE A 37 7.16 13.73 -2.75
C ILE A 37 6.30 13.10 -3.88
N PHE A 38 4.98 13.06 -3.68
CA PHE A 38 4.00 12.50 -4.61
C PHE A 38 3.18 13.62 -5.26
N ASP A 39 3.19 13.73 -6.60
CA ASP A 39 2.45 14.80 -7.29
C ASP A 39 1.90 14.44 -8.68
N HIS A 40 2.12 13.21 -9.18
CA HIS A 40 1.61 12.75 -10.46
C HIS A 40 0.56 11.65 -10.28
N ASP A 41 -0.69 11.98 -10.61
CA ASP A 41 -1.80 11.03 -10.65
C ASP A 41 -1.62 10.05 -11.82
N VAL A 42 -1.83 8.78 -11.52
CA VAL A 42 -1.70 7.71 -12.50
C VAL A 42 -2.95 7.61 -13.38
N ASN A 43 -2.75 7.53 -14.69
CA ASN A 43 -3.82 7.26 -15.64
C ASN A 43 -4.12 5.75 -15.69
N LEU A 44 -5.26 5.36 -15.11
CA LEU A 44 -5.70 3.97 -15.09
C LEU A 44 -6.20 3.45 -16.44
N ASP A 45 -6.56 4.32 -17.39
CA ASP A 45 -7.14 3.90 -18.67
C ASP A 45 -6.16 3.04 -19.51
N SER A 46 -4.86 3.16 -19.25
CA SER A 46 -3.79 2.40 -19.91
C SER A 46 -3.24 1.23 -19.09
N ILE A 47 -3.77 0.98 -17.89
CA ILE A 47 -3.19 0.01 -16.94
C ILE A 47 -4.17 -1.14 -16.75
N ASN A 48 -3.79 -2.32 -17.23
CA ASN A 48 -4.60 -3.53 -17.07
C ASN A 48 -3.83 -4.64 -16.35
N THR A 49 -2.53 -4.74 -16.55
CA THR A 49 -1.66 -5.78 -15.98
C THR A 49 -0.58 -5.20 -15.07
N LEU A 50 0.07 -6.07 -14.29
CA LEU A 50 1.28 -5.75 -13.54
C LEU A 50 2.41 -5.23 -14.44
N PHE A 51 2.55 -5.75 -15.65
CA PHE A 51 3.53 -5.22 -16.59
C PHE A 51 3.19 -3.77 -16.98
N ASP A 52 1.93 -3.47 -17.27
CA ASP A 52 1.50 -2.12 -17.64
C ASP A 52 1.77 -1.13 -16.49
N ILE A 53 1.54 -1.54 -15.24
CA ILE A 53 1.77 -0.69 -14.07
C ILE A 53 3.26 -0.36 -13.89
N VAL A 54 4.14 -1.36 -14.04
CA VAL A 54 5.59 -1.17 -13.91
C VAL A 54 6.10 -0.28 -15.03
N VAL A 55 5.73 -0.55 -16.28
CA VAL A 55 6.13 0.28 -17.44
C VAL A 55 5.66 1.72 -17.26
N TYR A 56 4.42 1.93 -16.80
CA TYR A 56 3.89 3.27 -16.59
C TYR A 56 4.69 4.04 -15.53
N PHE A 57 5.02 3.41 -14.41
CA PHE A 57 5.81 4.04 -13.35
C PHE A 57 7.25 4.31 -13.78
N ASP A 58 7.87 3.38 -14.50
CA ASP A 58 9.22 3.54 -15.00
C ASP A 58 9.31 4.67 -16.04
N GLN A 59 8.28 4.83 -16.91
CA GLN A 59 8.21 5.97 -17.84
C GLN A 59 8.18 7.31 -17.10
N ILE A 60 7.28 7.47 -16.14
CA ILE A 60 7.17 8.72 -15.36
C ILE A 60 8.46 8.98 -14.58
N TYR A 61 8.99 7.95 -13.91
CA TYR A 61 10.14 8.12 -13.03
C TYR A 61 11.45 8.35 -13.80
N CYS A 62 11.68 7.58 -14.88
CA CYS A 62 12.96 7.58 -15.58
C CYS A 62 13.03 8.56 -16.75
N GLU A 63 11.94 8.85 -17.46
CA GLU A 63 11.98 9.77 -18.61
C GLU A 63 11.89 11.24 -18.18
N ASP A 64 11.09 11.56 -17.15
CA ASP A 64 10.91 12.94 -16.68
C ASP A 64 12.03 13.42 -15.72
N ASN A 65 13.02 12.56 -15.42
CA ASN A 65 14.17 12.84 -14.53
C ASN A 65 13.78 13.42 -13.15
N SER A 66 12.53 13.23 -12.73
CA SER A 66 12.09 13.65 -11.41
C SER A 66 12.30 12.51 -10.43
N ALA A 67 13.57 12.22 -10.12
CA ALA A 67 13.94 11.31 -9.04
C ALA A 67 13.26 11.67 -7.70
N GLU A 68 12.85 12.93 -7.57
CA GLU A 68 12.13 13.51 -6.44
C GLU A 68 10.60 13.51 -6.62
N LYS A 69 10.01 12.76 -7.56
CA LYS A 69 8.55 12.72 -7.72
C LYS A 69 8.09 11.32 -8.06
N TRP A 70 7.29 10.73 -7.18
CA TRP A 70 6.80 9.38 -7.36
C TRP A 70 5.33 9.40 -7.83
N PRO A 71 4.90 8.42 -8.63
CA PRO A 71 3.50 8.30 -9.05
C PRO A 71 2.58 7.86 -7.91
N VAL A 72 1.31 8.28 -7.97
CA VAL A 72 0.28 7.94 -6.97
C VAL A 72 -0.87 7.18 -7.59
N LEU A 73 -1.20 6.05 -6.98
CA LEU A 73 -2.47 5.36 -7.18
C LEU A 73 -3.47 5.78 -6.11
N TYR A 74 -4.76 5.67 -6.42
CA TYR A 74 -5.83 5.82 -5.42
C TYR A 74 -6.51 4.49 -5.18
N PHE A 75 -6.75 4.15 -3.92
CA PHE A 75 -7.39 2.91 -3.53
C PHE A 75 -8.67 3.19 -2.75
N ASP A 76 -9.78 2.66 -3.23
CA ASP A 76 -11.08 2.74 -2.58
C ASP A 76 -11.12 1.74 -1.42
N LEU A 77 -11.27 2.27 -0.21
CA LEU A 77 -11.28 1.46 1.01
C LEU A 77 -12.50 0.56 1.15
N GLU A 78 -13.64 0.96 0.57
CA GLU A 78 -14.89 0.23 0.70
C GLU A 78 -14.96 -0.90 -0.32
N LYS A 79 -14.64 -0.57 -1.57
CA LYS A 79 -14.63 -1.54 -2.67
C LYS A 79 -13.37 -2.41 -2.69
N LYS A 80 -12.32 -1.96 -2.00
CA LYS A 80 -11.01 -2.60 -1.96
C LYS A 80 -10.40 -2.72 -3.36
N GLU A 81 -10.43 -1.64 -4.12
CA GLU A 81 -9.95 -1.62 -5.52
C GLU A 81 -9.16 -0.33 -5.83
N ILE A 82 -8.20 -0.41 -6.76
CA ILE A 82 -7.58 0.79 -7.33
C ILE A 82 -8.60 1.54 -8.19
N VAL A 83 -8.73 2.85 -7.97
CA VAL A 83 -9.74 3.70 -8.59
C VAL A 83 -9.15 5.01 -9.08
N ASN A 84 -9.86 5.68 -10.00
CA ASN A 84 -9.55 7.06 -10.34
C ASN A 84 -9.88 8.00 -9.16
N PRO A 85 -9.10 9.09 -8.95
CA PRO A 85 -9.27 10.00 -7.81
C PRO A 85 -10.66 10.67 -7.73
N GLN A 86 -11.41 10.69 -8.83
CA GLN A 86 -12.75 11.29 -8.90
C GLN A 86 -13.85 10.38 -8.30
N GLN A 87 -13.54 9.15 -7.90
CA GLN A 87 -14.53 8.12 -7.53
C GLN A 87 -15.11 8.24 -6.11
N GLY A 88 -14.60 9.11 -5.23
CA GLY A 88 -15.21 9.29 -3.91
C GLY A 88 -14.30 9.94 -2.85
N LYS A 89 -14.83 10.08 -1.62
CA LYS A 89 -14.08 10.65 -0.48
C LYS A 89 -13.30 9.59 0.32
N ASN A 90 -13.63 8.30 0.15
CA ASN A 90 -13.10 7.17 0.92
C ASN A 90 -11.92 6.47 0.22
N ILE A 91 -11.09 7.27 -0.46
CA ILE A 91 -9.90 6.79 -1.16
C ILE A 91 -8.62 7.08 -0.35
N LEU A 92 -7.63 6.18 -0.45
CA LEU A 92 -6.26 6.41 0.00
C LEU A 92 -5.37 6.69 -1.21
N ALA A 93 -4.57 7.74 -1.14
CA ALA A 93 -3.44 7.90 -2.05
C ALA A 93 -2.35 6.91 -1.60
N ILE A 94 -2.01 5.96 -2.47
CA ILE A 94 -0.97 4.97 -2.26
C ILE A 94 0.23 5.39 -3.09
N GLY A 95 1.26 5.80 -2.39
CA GLY A 95 2.58 5.98 -2.96
C GLY A 95 3.17 4.69 -3.47
N ILE A 96 3.60 4.67 -4.73
CA ILE A 96 4.32 3.52 -5.29
C ILE A 96 5.77 3.92 -5.56
N GLU A 97 6.69 3.12 -5.02
CA GLU A 97 8.10 3.25 -5.26
C GLU A 97 8.45 2.56 -6.60
N PRO A 98 8.92 3.33 -7.60
CA PRO A 98 9.23 2.82 -8.93
C PRO A 98 10.47 1.93 -8.93
N SER A 99 10.71 1.19 -10.01
CA SER A 99 11.97 0.46 -10.15
C SER A 99 13.14 1.44 -10.33
N PRO A 100 14.35 1.09 -9.86
CA PRO A 100 15.52 1.91 -10.10
C PRO A 100 15.79 2.03 -11.61
N CYS A 101 15.98 3.25 -12.10
CA CYS A 101 16.34 3.49 -13.49
C CYS A 101 17.70 2.89 -13.83
N SER A 102 17.91 2.48 -15.08
CA SER A 102 19.13 1.80 -15.57
C SER A 102 20.45 2.51 -15.22
N ASP A 103 20.40 3.83 -15.05
CA ASP A 103 21.56 4.69 -14.86
C ASP A 103 21.76 5.10 -13.39
N MET A 104 20.88 4.67 -12.48
CA MET A 104 20.98 4.92 -11.05
C MET A 104 21.45 3.67 -10.31
N ILE A 105 22.59 3.77 -9.61
CA ILE A 105 23.01 2.73 -8.66
C ILE A 105 22.19 2.94 -7.38
N TYR A 106 21.07 2.23 -7.26
CA TYR A 106 20.35 2.10 -6.01
C TYR A 106 20.84 0.86 -5.27
N GLU A 107 21.41 1.05 -4.08
CA GLU A 107 21.59 -0.03 -3.12
C GLU A 107 20.32 -0.12 -2.28
N TYR A 108 19.41 -1.02 -2.65
CA TYR A 108 18.32 -1.41 -1.77
C TYR A 108 18.87 -2.27 -0.64
N ASP A 109 18.53 -1.90 0.60
CA ASP A 109 18.75 -2.75 1.74
C ASP A 109 17.60 -3.77 1.84
N PHE A 110 17.76 -4.91 1.16
CA PHE A 110 16.76 -5.99 1.13
C PHE A 110 16.39 -6.52 2.53
N SER A 111 17.23 -6.29 3.55
CA SER A 111 16.91 -6.60 4.95
C SER A 111 15.73 -5.80 5.51
N ARG A 112 15.21 -4.83 4.75
CA ARG A 112 14.11 -3.94 5.13
C ARG A 112 12.86 -4.13 4.27
N ILE A 113 12.88 -5.10 3.36
CA ILE A 113 11.84 -5.32 2.38
C ILE A 113 11.08 -6.59 2.73
N LEU A 114 9.77 -6.47 2.93
CA LEU A 114 8.88 -7.62 2.97
C LEU A 114 8.56 -8.03 1.54
N GLU A 115 9.08 -9.16 1.09
CA GLU A 115 8.73 -9.72 -0.21
C GLU A 115 7.44 -10.55 -0.08
N VAL A 116 6.45 -10.20 -0.89
CA VAL A 116 5.17 -10.90 -1.00
C VAL A 116 5.05 -11.43 -2.41
N VAL A 117 5.31 -12.73 -2.59
CA VAL A 117 5.31 -13.40 -3.89
C VAL A 117 3.97 -14.10 -4.08
N LYS A 118 3.24 -13.73 -5.13
CA LYS A 118 2.03 -14.41 -5.58
C LYS A 118 2.42 -15.59 -6.47
N ASP A 119 2.23 -16.81 -5.97
CA ASP A 119 2.40 -18.07 -6.69
C ASP A 119 1.02 -18.71 -6.92
N GLY A 120 0.37 -18.33 -8.03
CA GLY A 120 -0.98 -18.76 -8.37
C GLY A 120 -2.02 -18.30 -7.32
N TYR A 121 -2.57 -19.25 -6.56
CA TYR A 121 -3.52 -19.00 -5.47
C TYR A 121 -2.86 -18.94 -4.08
N ASN A 122 -1.57 -19.27 -3.98
CA ASN A 122 -0.82 -19.20 -2.73
C ASN A 122 0.02 -17.93 -2.69
N LEU A 123 0.39 -17.52 -1.47
CA LEU A 123 1.40 -16.51 -1.25
C LEU A 123 2.64 -17.14 -0.63
N GLU A 124 3.79 -16.61 -0.99
CA GLU A 124 5.03 -16.81 -0.26
C GLU A 124 5.48 -15.47 0.33
N VAL A 125 5.71 -15.45 1.64
CA VAL A 125 6.22 -14.29 2.38
C VAL A 125 7.40 -14.78 3.20
N GLU A 126 8.58 -14.18 3.00
CA GLU A 126 9.83 -14.60 3.68
C GLU A 126 10.12 -16.11 3.61
N GLN A 127 9.82 -16.75 2.46
CA GLN A 127 9.93 -18.19 2.22
C GLN A 127 8.91 -19.07 2.94
N GLU A 128 7.90 -18.47 3.58
CA GLU A 128 6.77 -19.17 4.18
C GLU A 128 5.54 -19.10 3.28
N ARG A 129 4.92 -20.24 3.02
CA ARG A 129 3.65 -20.29 2.27
C ARG A 129 2.48 -19.94 3.18
N ILE A 130 1.68 -18.96 2.75
CA ILE A 130 0.59 -18.40 3.56
C ILE A 130 -0.70 -18.25 2.74
N GLU A 131 -1.83 -18.16 3.44
CA GLU A 131 -3.12 -17.79 2.85
C GLU A 131 -3.23 -16.27 2.75
N ILE A 132 -3.93 -15.78 1.73
CA ILE A 132 -4.03 -14.34 1.46
C ILE A 132 -4.64 -13.52 2.61
N ASP A 133 -5.62 -14.07 3.30
CA ASP A 133 -6.28 -13.46 4.46
C ASP A 133 -5.38 -13.43 5.71
N THR A 134 -4.20 -14.06 5.66
CA THR A 134 -3.21 -14.00 6.73
C THR A 134 -2.07 -13.02 6.44
N LEU A 135 -1.97 -12.49 5.21
CA LEU A 135 -0.92 -11.56 4.79
C LEU A 135 -0.82 -10.34 5.72
N TYR A 136 -1.95 -9.79 6.16
CA TYR A 136 -1.95 -8.64 7.06
C TYR A 136 -1.20 -8.91 8.37
N ASN A 137 -1.16 -10.15 8.87
CA ASN A 137 -0.44 -10.51 10.10
C ASN A 137 1.08 -10.37 9.92
N PHE A 138 1.60 -10.80 8.77
CA PHE A 138 3.03 -10.68 8.45
C PHE A 138 3.44 -9.21 8.36
N VAL A 139 2.65 -8.41 7.65
CA VAL A 139 2.86 -6.96 7.55
C VAL A 139 2.78 -6.30 8.92
N THR A 140 1.80 -6.67 9.75
CA THR A 140 1.61 -6.12 11.11
C THR A 140 2.83 -6.34 12.00
N LEU A 141 3.49 -7.50 11.86
CA LEU A 141 4.60 -7.91 12.71
C LEU A 141 5.98 -7.48 12.17
N GLN A 142 6.06 -6.96 10.95
CA GLN A 142 7.32 -6.61 10.28
C GLN A 142 8.21 -5.73 11.18
N TYR A 143 7.64 -4.70 11.82
CA TYR A 143 8.42 -3.80 12.68
C TYR A 143 9.04 -4.47 13.92
N LEU A 144 8.44 -5.56 14.41
CA LEU A 144 8.93 -6.27 15.57
C LEU A 144 10.18 -7.10 15.29
N ASN A 145 10.46 -7.38 14.02
CA ASN A 145 11.62 -8.18 13.61
C ASN A 145 12.90 -7.34 13.50
N TYR A 146 12.79 -6.01 13.38
CA TYR A 146 13.96 -5.12 13.33
C TYR A 146 14.85 -5.29 14.56
N GLY A 147 16.13 -5.56 14.31
CA GLY A 147 17.16 -5.80 15.33
C GLY A 147 17.01 -7.09 16.14
N LYS A 148 15.95 -7.89 15.95
CA LYS A 148 15.75 -9.17 16.62
C LYS A 148 16.21 -10.36 15.79
N ASP A 149 15.94 -10.34 14.50
CA ASP A 149 16.46 -11.32 13.54
C ASP A 149 17.63 -10.69 12.77
N PHE A 150 18.73 -11.44 12.62
CA PHE A 150 19.95 -10.99 11.98
C PHE A 150 19.77 -10.67 10.48
N ARG A 151 18.68 -11.14 9.89
CA ARG A 151 18.28 -10.86 8.50
C ARG A 151 17.63 -9.49 8.33
N PHE A 152 17.25 -8.81 9.40
CA PHE A 152 16.58 -7.51 9.36
C PHE A 152 17.47 -6.37 9.88
N SER A 153 17.23 -5.16 9.36
CA SER A 153 17.81 -3.91 9.88
C SER A 153 17.57 -3.74 11.38
N ALA A 154 18.47 -3.05 12.08
CA ALA A 154 18.30 -2.71 13.50
C ALA A 154 17.21 -1.65 13.77
N ASP A 155 16.74 -0.98 12.72
CA ASP A 155 15.81 0.16 12.78
C ASP A 155 14.75 0.03 11.66
N PRO A 156 13.45 0.32 11.94
CA PRO A 156 12.39 0.36 10.93
C PRO A 156 12.55 1.39 9.80
N LEU A 157 13.45 2.36 9.90
CA LEU A 157 13.64 3.40 8.89
C LEU A 157 13.82 2.82 7.46
N ASN A 158 13.10 3.40 6.49
CA ASN A 158 13.09 3.02 5.08
C ASN A 158 12.67 1.55 4.84
N ASN A 159 11.70 1.06 5.61
CA ASN A 159 11.09 -0.23 5.33
C ASN A 159 10.21 -0.19 4.09
N GLY A 160 10.10 -1.31 3.40
CA GLY A 160 9.22 -1.44 2.24
C GLY A 160 8.59 -2.79 2.07
N ILE A 161 7.68 -2.87 1.11
CA ILE A 161 6.94 -4.07 0.75
C ILE A 161 6.99 -4.20 -0.76
N TRP A 162 7.38 -5.37 -1.24
CA TRP A 162 7.36 -5.71 -2.66
C TRP A 162 6.24 -6.70 -2.92
N LEU A 163 5.30 -6.32 -3.78
CA LEU A 163 4.32 -7.25 -4.34
C LEU A 163 4.88 -7.80 -5.64
N ILE A 164 5.21 -9.09 -5.64
CA ILE A 164 5.84 -9.81 -6.75
C ILE A 164 4.82 -10.78 -7.35
N ALA A 165 4.52 -10.67 -8.64
CA ALA A 165 3.47 -11.44 -9.30
C ALA A 165 3.79 -11.75 -10.78
N ASP A 166 2.91 -12.47 -11.49
CA ASP A 166 3.09 -12.70 -12.93
C ASP A 166 2.89 -11.39 -13.69
N LYS A 167 3.73 -11.10 -14.69
CA LYS A 167 3.64 -9.86 -15.47
C LYS A 167 2.26 -9.65 -16.12
N ASN A 168 1.55 -10.73 -16.43
CA ASN A 168 0.23 -10.73 -17.05
C ASN A 168 -0.92 -10.73 -16.02
N ASP A 169 -0.63 -10.83 -14.72
CA ASP A 169 -1.66 -10.71 -13.68
C ASP A 169 -2.37 -9.36 -13.84
N LYS A 170 -3.70 -9.39 -13.77
CA LYS A 170 -4.50 -8.17 -13.89
C LYS A 170 -4.39 -7.36 -12.61
N LEU A 171 -4.44 -6.04 -12.75
CA LEU A 171 -4.45 -5.14 -11.60
C LEU A 171 -5.62 -5.45 -10.64
N ASP A 172 -6.77 -5.81 -11.19
CA ASP A 172 -7.94 -6.24 -10.42
C ASP A 172 -7.66 -7.44 -9.51
N ASP A 173 -6.83 -8.38 -9.98
CA ASP A 173 -6.45 -9.56 -9.20
C ASP A 173 -5.47 -9.20 -8.07
N LEU A 174 -4.73 -8.08 -8.21
CA LEU A 174 -3.78 -7.59 -7.20
C LEU A 174 -4.47 -6.81 -6.07
N ASN A 175 -5.67 -6.29 -6.30
CA ASN A 175 -6.41 -5.44 -5.35
C ASN A 175 -6.56 -6.06 -3.96
N ILE A 176 -6.83 -7.37 -3.88
CA ILE A 176 -7.01 -8.06 -2.59
C ILE A 176 -5.70 -8.11 -1.78
N TYR A 177 -4.55 -8.23 -2.44
CA TYR A 177 -3.24 -8.22 -1.80
C TYR A 177 -2.94 -6.82 -1.30
N ILE A 178 -3.14 -5.79 -2.14
CA ILE A 178 -2.97 -4.38 -1.77
C ILE A 178 -3.84 -4.03 -0.55
N ALA A 179 -5.09 -4.51 -0.50
CA ALA A 179 -5.98 -4.30 0.64
C ALA A 179 -5.37 -4.85 1.95
N GLN A 180 -4.83 -6.07 1.91
CA GLN A 180 -4.21 -6.73 3.08
C GLN A 180 -2.91 -6.03 3.51
N LEU A 181 -2.12 -5.52 2.56
CA LEU A 181 -0.92 -4.74 2.84
C LEU A 181 -1.25 -3.43 3.57
N ILE A 182 -2.25 -2.69 3.08
CA ILE A 182 -2.73 -1.45 3.71
C ILE A 182 -3.23 -1.73 5.12
N GLU A 183 -4.08 -2.74 5.28
CA GLU A 183 -4.67 -3.12 6.58
C GLU A 183 -3.58 -3.48 7.59
N GLY A 184 -2.63 -4.34 7.20
CA GLY A 184 -1.51 -4.72 8.04
C GLY A 184 -0.60 -3.54 8.39
N PHE A 185 -0.35 -2.62 7.45
CA PHE A 185 0.47 -1.43 7.71
C PHE A 185 -0.18 -0.44 8.68
N VAL A 186 -1.49 -0.18 8.54
CA VAL A 186 -2.23 0.65 9.51
C VAL A 186 -2.14 0.01 10.90
N GLN A 187 -2.37 -1.30 11.00
CA GLN A 187 -2.30 -2.00 12.27
C GLN A 187 -0.89 -1.98 12.87
N MET A 188 0.15 -2.12 12.05
CA MET A 188 1.54 -1.94 12.44
C MET A 188 1.77 -0.56 13.05
N ALA A 189 1.37 0.51 12.35
CA ALA A 189 1.53 1.88 12.82
C ALA A 189 0.77 2.14 14.15
N GLN A 190 -0.41 1.55 14.31
CA GLN A 190 -1.19 1.65 15.54
C GLN A 190 -0.47 0.99 16.71
N GLN A 191 0.08 -0.21 16.50
CA GLN A 191 0.83 -0.92 17.53
C GLN A 191 2.12 -0.17 17.90
N TYR A 192 2.87 0.31 16.90
CA TYR A 192 4.07 1.11 17.14
C TYR A 192 3.75 2.36 17.97
N ALA A 193 2.71 3.11 17.61
CA ALA A 193 2.29 4.29 18.36
C ALA A 193 1.94 3.96 19.83
N GLN A 194 1.26 2.83 20.04
CA GLN A 194 0.87 2.37 21.37
C GLN A 194 2.07 1.94 22.21
N ILE A 195 3.10 1.34 21.59
CA ILE A 195 4.32 0.88 22.29
C ILE A 195 5.25 2.04 22.60
N GLU A 196 5.55 2.88 21.60
CA GLU A 196 6.53 3.96 21.72
C GLU A 196 5.98 5.15 22.52
N TYR A 197 4.70 5.50 22.34
CA TYR A 197 4.10 6.71 22.94
C TYR A 197 2.99 6.43 23.95
N GLY A 198 2.51 5.18 24.05
CA GLY A 198 1.37 4.84 24.93
C GLY A 198 0.03 5.42 24.46
N LYS A 199 -0.08 5.81 23.18
CA LYS A 199 -1.23 6.55 22.62
C LYS A 199 -1.72 5.92 21.32
N ARG A 200 -2.98 6.20 20.98
CA ARG A 200 -3.48 5.96 19.61
C ARG A 200 -2.89 6.99 18.65
N ILE A 201 -2.82 6.64 17.36
CA ILE A 201 -2.31 7.54 16.30
C ILE A 201 -3.05 8.89 16.29
N ASP A 202 -4.38 8.88 16.45
CA ASP A 202 -5.21 10.09 16.45
C ASP A 202 -5.01 11.00 17.68
N GLN A 203 -4.26 10.54 18.67
CA GLN A 203 -3.95 11.25 19.91
C GLN A 203 -2.48 11.71 19.99
N LEU A 204 -1.66 11.37 19.00
CA LEU A 204 -0.28 11.83 18.93
C LEU A 204 -0.24 13.35 18.73
N THR A 205 0.72 13.99 19.40
CA THR A 205 1.09 15.38 19.08
C THR A 205 1.68 15.45 17.66
N GLU A 206 1.70 16.63 17.06
CA GLU A 206 2.30 16.79 15.71
C GLU A 206 3.75 16.30 15.65
N LEU A 207 4.53 16.53 16.71
CA LEU A 207 5.92 16.09 16.78
C LEU A 207 6.03 14.56 16.83
N GLU A 208 5.24 13.90 17.67
CA GLU A 208 5.20 12.44 17.77
C GLU A 208 4.71 11.82 16.47
N PHE A 209 3.67 12.37 15.85
CA PHE A 209 3.15 11.89 14.59
C PHE A 209 4.15 12.06 13.44
N THR A 210 4.86 13.19 13.40
CA THR A 210 5.93 13.42 12.41
C THR A 210 7.07 12.43 12.58
N LYS A 211 7.48 12.15 13.83
CA LYS A 211 8.50 11.12 14.10
C LYS A 211 8.02 9.75 13.64
N LEU A 212 6.80 9.35 14.00
CA LEU A 212 6.22 8.08 13.55
C LEU A 212 6.18 7.99 12.02
N LYS A 213 5.76 9.04 11.31
CA LYS A 213 5.74 9.06 9.84
C LYS A 213 7.12 8.95 9.20
N ASN A 214 8.16 9.41 9.88
CA ASN A 214 9.54 9.27 9.40
C ASN A 214 10.09 7.87 9.69
N ASP A 215 9.77 7.31 10.86
CA ASP A 215 10.20 5.97 11.27
C ASP A 215 9.49 4.88 10.46
N LEU A 216 8.19 5.06 10.19
CA LEU A 216 7.31 4.13 9.49
C LEU A 216 6.79 4.76 8.20
N VAL A 217 7.61 4.73 7.15
CA VAL A 217 7.21 5.21 5.83
C VAL A 217 6.55 4.06 5.08
N PHE A 218 5.40 4.32 4.46
CA PHE A 218 4.78 3.32 3.59
C PHE A 218 5.49 3.32 2.23
N HIS A 219 6.21 2.25 1.94
CA HIS A 219 6.82 1.98 0.63
C HIS A 219 6.23 0.71 0.03
N LEU A 220 5.60 0.83 -1.13
CA LEU A 220 5.12 -0.29 -1.92
C LEU A 220 5.77 -0.24 -3.29
N SER A 221 6.43 -1.32 -3.71
CA SER A 221 6.86 -1.51 -5.10
C SER A 221 6.15 -2.69 -5.71
N PHE A 222 5.90 -2.61 -7.01
CA PHE A 222 5.46 -3.74 -7.82
C PHE A 222 6.65 -4.32 -8.56
N LYS A 223 6.78 -5.64 -8.52
CA LYS A 223 7.78 -6.41 -9.27
C LYS A 223 7.09 -7.57 -9.94
N TYR A 224 7.66 -8.11 -11.00
CA TYR A 224 7.17 -9.34 -11.60
C TYR A 224 8.27 -10.40 -11.65
N THR A 225 7.87 -11.67 -11.55
CA THR A 225 8.78 -12.79 -11.75
C THR A 225 9.01 -13.01 -13.24
N GLU A 226 10.26 -13.03 -13.68
CA GLU A 226 10.62 -13.52 -15.01
C GLU A 226 10.63 -15.06 -14.97
N GLU A 227 9.47 -15.71 -15.14
CA GLU A 227 9.50 -17.08 -15.64
C GLU A 227 9.70 -17.01 -17.16
N GLU A 228 10.96 -17.02 -17.60
CA GLU A 228 11.23 -17.58 -18.92
C GLU A 228 10.79 -19.04 -18.87
N GLU A 229 9.76 -19.40 -19.63
CA GLU A 229 9.50 -20.79 -19.98
C GLU A 229 10.77 -21.33 -20.67
N GLU A 230 11.68 -21.94 -19.91
CA GLU A 230 12.68 -22.88 -20.43
C GLU A 230 11.92 -24.10 -20.98
N SER A 231 11.28 -23.88 -22.12
CA SER A 231 10.81 -24.91 -23.02
C SER A 231 12.03 -25.62 -23.60
N GLN A 232 12.44 -26.69 -22.91
CA GLN A 232 13.08 -27.88 -23.50
C GLN A 232 14.02 -27.63 -24.70
N ILE A 233 15.25 -27.17 -24.47
CA ILE A 233 16.35 -27.43 -25.42
C ILE A 233 17.56 -28.01 -24.70
N LYS A 234 17.49 -29.34 -24.57
CA LYS A 234 18.59 -30.32 -24.66
C LYS A 234 19.75 -30.24 -23.65
N MET A 235 19.76 -31.29 -22.81
CA MET A 235 20.96 -31.99 -22.35
C MET A 235 22.13 -31.95 -23.34
N GLY A 236 23.34 -31.68 -22.86
CA GLY A 236 24.55 -32.14 -23.53
C GLY A 236 25.85 -31.43 -23.20
N TYR A 237 26.60 -32.07 -22.28
CA TYR A 237 28.06 -32.03 -22.05
C TYR A 237 28.67 -30.90 -21.23
#